data_AF-A0A1K1LB43-F1
#
_entry.id   AF-A0A1K1LB43-F1
#
_cell.length_a   1.000
_cell.length_b   1.000
_cell.length_c   1.000
_cell.angle_alpha   90.00
_cell.angle_beta   90.00
_cell.angle_gamma   90.00
#
_symmetry.space_group_name_H-M   'P 1'
#
loop_
_entity.id
_entity.type
_entity.pdbx_description
1 polymer ?
#
loop_
_entity_poly.entity_id
_entity_poly.type
_entity_poly.pdbx_seq_one_letter_code
_entity_poly.pdbx_strand_id
1 'polypeptide(L)'
;MDEAAPFTPRTLLWRGTRCLRNESPSLRPCGLRRLCRLFGIDLAARRREADLVLSVFAGLAPRHGLDKGLAPLAVLVHTLVELGDGTPDAGEIVLTHPLKRLDADANRLLAMTLTLLTVGKGRTDKVEPLLTGMGCAPDDPRRRTAVVLAAIVQVARFALRFDPLEIRLPGEPPVLFLIRVRTPLRLRKQLVIHAPLWERLFGKSSLEWFWTFDADAGAPVPAQAPPAGQLFSSHFSAYLQRQARALHALARSDSALDEEPIHDARVILRSLLSVFGSLRPYLRKDWLAAVDPDLRAARKLLGGVRDTDVLLGHIRDYALRPVPADAAGTAAASGQAPEGAAPLFRPEDLPAGLRGLHASLQRERATALARAAAHYASDAYRELLHKLDDTDAARTCRPALDRRGRARPMLLADIMAAGVDQAVRNLLAHDRWTHGHLIPEDLLHNMRIAFKQLRYLMAFFGSQGGRNGERLIRLCRRCQESLGQMHDNAVAAATALRHLQRLPQARRHAADADGLEEYAHWCEEEMHRHAMSFLTDWTESGRDELCRLARRLSPSAGDTLPLLRPGD
;
A
#
# COMPACT_ATOMS: atom_id res chain seq x y z
N MET A 1 6.79 30.64 -29.81
CA MET A 1 7.00 29.26 -30.26
C MET A 1 8.29 28.79 -29.62
N ASP A 2 8.16 27.96 -28.59
CA ASP A 2 9.17 26.97 -28.22
C ASP A 2 8.38 25.88 -27.50
N GLU A 3 8.27 24.73 -28.16
CA GLU A 3 7.51 23.57 -27.73
C GLU A 3 8.07 23.04 -26.41
N ALA A 4 7.25 23.11 -25.35
CA ALA A 4 7.51 22.35 -24.14
C ALA A 4 7.35 20.85 -24.46
N ALA A 5 8.48 20.16 -24.56
CA ALA A 5 8.52 18.70 -24.72
C ALA A 5 7.72 17.98 -23.61
N PRO A 6 7.07 16.85 -23.92
CA PRO A 6 6.15 16.18 -23.00
C PRO A 6 6.88 15.67 -21.76
N PHE A 7 6.30 16.00 -20.59
CA PHE A 7 6.72 15.54 -19.28
C PHE A 7 6.65 14.02 -19.20
N THR A 8 7.77 13.32 -19.40
CA THR A 8 7.93 11.94 -18.93
C THR A 8 8.62 11.99 -17.57
N PRO A 9 7.88 11.84 -16.45
CA PRO A 9 8.55 11.69 -15.16
C PRO A 9 9.29 10.35 -15.19
N ARG A 10 10.61 10.41 -15.00
CA ARG A 10 11.50 9.26 -14.73
C ARG A 10 11.10 8.67 -13.38
N THR A 11 10.05 7.85 -13.39
CA THR A 11 9.50 7.17 -12.21
C THR A 11 10.40 6.00 -11.85
N LEU A 12 10.99 6.03 -10.67
CA LEU A 12 11.70 4.88 -10.13
C LEU A 12 10.68 3.96 -9.45
N LEU A 13 10.74 2.66 -9.75
CA LEU A 13 10.04 1.62 -9.00
C LEU A 13 10.97 1.09 -7.92
N TRP A 14 10.49 1.10 -6.69
CA TRP A 14 11.25 0.67 -5.51
C TRP A 14 10.82 -0.71 -5.04
N ARG A 15 11.81 -1.60 -4.77
CA ARG A 15 11.60 -2.94 -4.23
C ARG A 15 12.65 -3.26 -3.14
N GLY A 16 12.31 -2.99 -1.88
CA GLY A 16 13.17 -3.34 -0.73
C GLY A 16 14.54 -2.63 -0.76
N THR A 17 15.64 -3.34 -0.51
CA THR A 17 17.01 -2.77 -0.47
C THR A 17 17.61 -2.46 -1.85
N ARG A 18 16.92 -2.81 -2.94
CA ARG A 18 17.28 -2.41 -4.29
C ARG A 18 16.32 -1.29 -4.71
N CYS A 19 16.74 -0.05 -4.48
CA CYS A 19 16.34 0.99 -5.42
C CYS A 19 16.87 0.54 -6.78
N LEU A 20 16.03 0.52 -7.82
CA LEU A 20 16.55 0.67 -9.18
C LEU A 20 17.34 1.99 -9.13
N ARG A 21 18.67 1.87 -9.01
CA ARG A 21 19.53 3.02 -8.74
C ARG A 21 19.40 3.94 -9.94
N ASN A 22 19.06 5.19 -9.67
CA ASN A 22 19.35 6.25 -10.62
C ASN A 22 20.85 6.52 -10.54
N GLU A 23 21.64 5.79 -11.31
CA GLU A 23 23.08 6.06 -11.48
C GLU A 23 23.33 7.26 -12.42
N SER A 24 22.29 8.01 -12.77
CA SER A 24 22.44 9.18 -13.64
C SER A 24 23.10 10.35 -12.87
N PRO A 25 24.19 10.95 -13.38
CA PRO A 25 24.87 12.12 -12.81
C PRO A 25 24.04 13.44 -12.86
N SER A 26 22.71 13.34 -12.96
CA SER A 26 21.78 14.46 -13.14
C SER A 26 20.64 14.46 -12.11
N LEU A 27 20.96 14.32 -10.82
CA LEU A 27 20.01 14.65 -9.76
C LEU A 27 19.70 16.15 -9.82
N ARG A 28 18.53 16.53 -10.35
CA ARG A 28 18.10 17.93 -10.42
C ARG A 28 17.54 18.36 -9.06
N PRO A 29 18.10 19.39 -8.40
CA PRO A 29 17.59 19.87 -7.12
C PRO A 29 16.13 20.32 -7.20
N CYS A 30 15.32 19.95 -6.22
CA CYS A 30 13.90 20.26 -6.16
C CYS A 30 13.63 21.51 -5.32
N GLY A 31 12.66 22.34 -5.72
CA GLY A 31 12.20 23.46 -4.90
C GLY A 31 11.22 22.99 -3.81
N LEU A 32 11.30 23.53 -2.60
CA LEU A 32 10.44 23.13 -1.47
C LEU A 32 8.94 23.12 -1.82
N ARG A 33 8.42 24.17 -2.47
CA ARG A 33 7.02 24.23 -2.90
C ARG A 33 6.65 23.17 -3.93
N ARG A 34 7.61 22.75 -4.75
CA ARG A 34 7.41 21.65 -5.69
C ARG A 34 7.40 20.32 -4.93
N LEU A 35 8.37 20.10 -4.03
CA LEU A 35 8.42 18.91 -3.17
C LEU A 35 7.15 18.75 -2.33
N CYS A 36 6.74 19.78 -1.59
CA CYS A 36 5.51 19.74 -0.80
C CYS A 36 4.26 19.51 -1.65
N ARG A 37 4.15 20.11 -2.85
CA ARG A 37 3.05 19.81 -3.79
C ARG A 37 3.07 18.36 -4.25
N LEU A 38 4.25 17.82 -4.57
CA LEU A 38 4.41 16.44 -5.02
C LEU A 38 3.99 15.42 -3.96
N PHE A 39 4.22 15.73 -2.68
CA PHE A 39 3.93 14.83 -1.57
C PHE A 39 2.69 15.25 -0.75
N GLY A 40 1.85 16.13 -1.28
CA GLY A 40 0.59 16.53 -0.65
C GLY A 40 0.74 17.23 0.71
N ILE A 41 1.91 17.81 0.98
CA ILE A 41 2.18 18.55 2.22
C ILE A 41 1.53 19.93 2.09
N ASP A 42 0.53 20.20 2.93
CA ASP A 42 -0.09 21.51 3.04
C ASP A 42 0.87 22.50 3.72
N LEU A 43 1.61 23.22 2.89
CA LEU A 43 2.52 24.29 3.32
C LEU A 43 1.82 25.40 4.11
N ALA A 44 0.54 25.67 3.86
CA ALA A 44 -0.19 26.72 4.58
C ALA A 44 -0.57 26.25 5.99
N ALA A 45 -0.99 24.98 6.15
CA ALA A 45 -1.20 24.37 7.45
C ALA A 45 0.11 24.32 8.27
N ARG A 46 1.21 23.87 7.65
CA ARG A 46 2.53 23.79 8.31
C ARG A 46 3.13 25.15 8.67
N ARG A 47 2.76 26.21 7.96
CA ARG A 47 3.22 27.57 8.27
C ARG A 47 2.72 28.07 9.62
N ARG A 48 1.50 27.68 10.05
CA ARG A 48 0.98 28.04 11.38
C ARG A 48 1.73 27.32 12.50
N GLU A 49 2.18 26.10 12.23
CA GLU A 49 2.93 25.26 13.17
C GLU A 49 4.42 25.67 13.26
N ALA A 50 4.96 26.28 12.20
CA ALA A 50 6.36 26.69 12.11
C ALA A 50 6.78 27.68 13.21
N ASP A 51 5.92 28.64 13.57
CA ASP A 51 6.22 29.62 14.63
C ASP A 51 6.40 28.96 16.00
N LEU A 52 5.65 27.88 16.25
CA LEU A 52 5.79 27.07 17.45
C LEU A 52 7.10 26.29 17.47
N VAL A 53 7.44 25.67 16.33
CA VAL A 53 8.70 24.93 16.18
C VAL A 53 9.89 25.87 16.37
N LEU A 54 9.83 27.07 15.82
CA LEU A 54 10.84 28.11 16.02
C LEU A 54 10.95 28.54 17.48
N SER A 55 9.83 28.70 18.17
CA SER A 55 9.80 29.08 19.60
C SER A 55 10.42 28.00 20.48
N VAL A 56 10.03 26.74 20.27
CA VAL A 56 10.61 25.58 20.97
C VAL A 56 12.10 25.43 20.65
N PHE A 57 12.47 25.57 19.38
CA PHE A 57 13.86 25.52 18.95
C PHE A 57 14.69 26.64 19.60
N ALA A 58 14.21 27.89 19.63
CA ALA A 58 14.92 29.03 20.19
C ALA A 58 15.23 28.86 21.68
N GLY A 59 14.32 28.26 22.46
CA GLY A 59 14.55 28.05 23.89
C GLY A 59 15.37 26.80 24.24
N LEU A 60 15.38 25.77 23.37
CA LEU A 60 16.09 24.52 23.62
C LEU A 60 17.47 24.47 22.94
N ALA A 61 17.61 24.99 21.72
CA ALA A 61 18.83 24.88 20.93
C ALA A 61 20.10 25.42 21.62
N PRO A 62 20.11 26.63 22.23
CA PRO A 62 21.31 27.16 22.90
C PRO A 62 21.76 26.31 24.08
N ARG A 63 20.81 25.69 24.80
CA ARG A 63 21.08 24.85 25.98
C ARG A 63 21.71 23.51 25.62
N HIS A 64 21.56 23.07 24.37
CA HIS A 64 22.06 21.79 23.88
C HIS A 64 23.17 21.94 22.83
N GLY A 65 23.75 23.14 22.70
CA GLY A 65 24.90 23.41 21.84
C GLY A 65 24.57 23.41 20.34
N LEU A 66 23.31 23.65 19.96
CA LEU A 66 22.92 23.84 18.56
C LEU A 66 23.02 25.31 18.15
N ASP A 67 23.54 25.55 16.95
CA ASP A 67 23.58 26.87 16.34
C ASP A 67 22.16 27.40 16.06
N LYS A 68 21.92 28.67 16.37
CA LYS A 68 20.68 29.39 16.02
C LYS A 68 20.41 29.38 14.52
N GLY A 69 21.44 29.31 13.68
CA GLY A 69 21.36 29.20 12.22
C GLY A 69 20.66 27.93 11.73
N LEU A 70 20.46 26.91 12.58
CA LEU A 70 19.73 25.69 12.24
C LEU A 70 18.19 25.83 12.36
N ALA A 71 17.69 26.97 12.83
CA ALA A 71 16.25 27.20 12.99
C ALA A 71 15.43 26.97 11.69
N PRO A 72 15.88 27.42 10.49
CA PRO A 72 15.19 27.09 9.24
C PRO A 72 15.18 25.59 8.95
N LEU A 73 16.23 24.86 9.32
CA LEU A 73 16.31 23.42 9.16
C LEU A 73 15.33 22.70 10.08
N ALA A 74 15.15 23.16 11.32
CA ALA A 74 14.13 22.63 12.25
C ALA A 74 12.71 22.74 11.67
N VAL A 75 12.40 23.89 11.04
CA VAL A 75 11.12 24.11 10.35
C VAL A 75 10.99 23.18 9.13
N LEU A 76 12.06 23.00 8.34
CA LEU A 76 12.05 22.06 7.22
C LEU A 76 11.83 20.62 7.66
N VAL A 77 12.51 20.17 8.73
CA VAL A 77 12.32 18.84 9.32
C VAL A 77 10.86 18.69 9.73
N HIS A 78 10.30 19.64 10.48
CA HIS A 78 8.89 19.58 10.88
C HIS A 78 7.93 19.56 9.67
N THR A 79 8.21 20.37 8.64
CA THR A 79 7.39 20.46 7.42
C THR A 79 7.42 19.16 6.61
N LEU A 80 8.58 18.48 6.57
CA LEU A 80 8.83 17.31 5.73
C LEU A 80 8.83 15.98 6.51
N VAL A 81 8.56 15.96 7.81
CA VAL A 81 8.54 14.70 8.59
C VAL A 81 7.41 13.75 8.19
N GLU A 82 6.39 14.25 7.50
CA GLU A 82 5.31 13.42 6.92
C GLU A 82 5.53 13.12 5.44
N LEU A 83 6.70 13.52 4.92
CA LEU A 83 7.16 13.12 3.60
C LEU A 83 7.37 11.60 3.61
N GLY A 84 6.65 10.86 2.78
CA GLY A 84 6.83 9.40 2.78
C GLY A 84 6.44 8.75 4.11
N ASP A 85 5.19 8.92 4.56
CA ASP A 85 4.60 8.17 5.69
C ASP A 85 4.54 6.65 5.38
N GLY A 86 5.72 6.01 5.34
CA GLY A 86 5.96 4.67 4.83
C GLY A 86 7.40 4.49 4.31
N THR A 87 7.58 3.49 3.43
CA THR A 87 8.82 3.27 2.68
C THR A 87 8.58 3.66 1.21
N PRO A 88 9.41 4.53 0.60
CA PRO A 88 10.65 5.13 1.11
C PRO A 88 10.40 6.21 2.16
N ASP A 89 11.33 6.35 3.11
CA ASP A 89 11.17 7.32 4.20
C ASP A 89 11.56 8.74 3.79
N ALA A 90 11.10 9.73 4.56
CA ALA A 90 11.39 11.15 4.36
C ALA A 90 12.87 11.46 4.06
N GLY A 91 13.81 10.80 4.73
CA GLY A 91 15.24 11.04 4.52
C GLY A 91 15.73 10.51 3.17
N GLU A 92 15.32 9.32 2.76
CA GLU A 92 15.61 8.76 1.43
C GLU A 92 15.04 9.64 0.30
N ILE A 93 13.83 10.17 0.50
CA ILE A 93 13.22 11.11 -0.45
C ILE A 93 14.06 12.37 -0.58
N VAL A 94 14.55 12.93 0.52
CA VAL A 94 15.43 14.12 0.50
C VAL A 94 16.79 13.83 -0.16
N LEU A 95 17.37 12.65 0.06
CA LEU A 95 18.65 12.26 -0.57
C LEU A 95 18.51 12.07 -2.09
N THR A 96 17.35 11.57 -2.54
CA THR A 96 17.04 11.43 -3.97
C THR A 96 16.51 12.71 -4.61
N HIS A 97 16.06 13.67 -3.80
CA HIS A 97 15.50 14.96 -4.25
C HIS A 97 16.04 16.11 -3.39
N PRO A 98 17.34 16.43 -3.48
CA PRO A 98 17.95 17.45 -2.64
C PRO A 98 17.27 18.80 -2.85
N LEU A 99 17.01 19.52 -1.76
CA LEU A 99 16.42 20.84 -1.81
C LEU A 99 17.41 21.82 -2.43
N LYS A 100 17.00 22.51 -3.50
CA LYS A 100 17.82 23.47 -4.26
C LYS A 100 18.45 24.58 -3.39
N ARG A 101 17.82 24.92 -2.26
CA ARG A 101 18.26 25.99 -1.35
C ARG A 101 19.25 25.52 -0.29
N LEU A 102 19.50 24.22 -0.19
CA LEU A 102 20.44 23.62 0.75
C LEU A 102 21.64 23.09 -0.01
N ASP A 103 22.82 23.21 0.58
CA ASP A 103 24.02 22.52 0.09
C ASP A 103 23.95 21.01 0.40
N ALA A 104 24.98 20.26 0.00
CA ALA A 104 25.03 18.81 0.18
C ALA A 104 25.00 18.41 1.67
N ASP A 105 25.69 19.16 2.53
CA ASP A 105 25.81 18.86 3.95
C ASP A 105 24.52 19.15 4.71
N ALA A 106 23.83 20.24 4.38
CA ALA A 106 22.53 20.58 4.95
C ALA A 106 21.43 19.63 4.46
N ASN A 107 21.45 19.19 3.18
CA ASN A 107 20.54 18.15 2.69
C ASN A 107 20.77 16.81 3.40
N ARG A 108 22.03 16.44 3.64
CA ARG A 108 22.37 15.22 4.39
C ARG A 108 21.92 15.32 5.84
N LEU A 109 22.14 16.45 6.52
CA LEU A 109 21.67 16.68 7.89
C LEU A 109 20.13 16.66 7.98
N LEU A 110 19.44 17.24 7.00
CA LEU A 110 17.98 17.17 6.87
C LEU A 110 17.51 15.72 6.75
N ALA A 111 18.10 14.95 5.83
CA ALA A 111 17.75 13.55 5.62
C ALA A 111 17.98 12.71 6.88
N MET A 112 19.13 12.86 7.54
CA MET A 112 19.44 12.15 8.78
C MET A 112 18.39 12.42 9.87
N THR A 113 18.04 13.70 10.05
CA THR A 113 17.06 14.12 11.06
C THR A 113 15.67 13.57 10.76
N LEU A 114 15.28 13.56 9.48
CA LEU A 114 14.01 13.02 9.02
C LEU A 114 13.93 11.49 9.24
N THR A 115 14.94 10.72 8.84
CA THR A 115 14.97 9.25 9.02
C THR A 115 14.90 8.83 10.48
N LEU A 116 15.52 9.59 11.40
CA LEU A 116 15.41 9.35 12.84
C LEU A 116 13.97 9.53 13.35
N LEU A 117 13.24 10.50 12.81
CA LEU A 117 11.85 10.79 13.19
C LEU A 117 10.85 9.85 12.53
N THR A 118 11.06 9.44 11.28
CA THR A 118 10.13 8.63 10.49
C THR A 118 10.36 7.13 10.70
N VAL A 119 11.55 6.61 10.36
CA VAL A 119 11.90 5.18 10.44
C VAL A 119 12.23 4.78 11.87
N GLY A 120 13.06 5.59 12.53
CA GLY A 120 13.40 5.39 13.93
C GLY A 120 12.19 5.54 14.84
N LYS A 121 11.16 6.28 14.40
CA LYS A 121 10.03 6.75 15.22
C LYS A 121 10.49 7.46 16.50
N GLY A 122 11.69 8.05 16.45
CA GLY A 122 12.40 8.60 17.60
C GLY A 122 12.77 7.58 18.68
N ARG A 123 12.95 6.30 18.35
CA ARG A 123 13.45 5.31 19.31
C ARG A 123 14.98 5.29 19.35
N THR A 124 15.52 5.23 20.56
CA THR A 124 16.96 5.35 20.83
C THR A 124 17.76 4.12 20.38
N ASP A 125 17.16 2.92 20.42
CA ASP A 125 17.77 1.67 19.93
C ASP A 125 17.97 1.66 18.41
N LYS A 126 17.27 2.55 17.69
CA LYS A 126 17.33 2.65 16.22
C LYS A 126 18.29 3.71 15.72
N VAL A 127 18.77 4.60 16.57
CA VAL A 127 19.65 5.73 16.16
C VAL A 127 20.91 5.23 15.48
N GLU A 128 21.67 4.37 16.17
CA GLU A 128 22.98 3.94 15.67
C GLU A 128 22.90 3.04 14.41
N PRO A 129 21.97 2.05 14.32
CA PRO A 129 21.77 1.29 13.10
C PRO A 129 21.35 2.14 11.90
N LEU A 130 20.49 3.14 12.09
CA LEU A 130 19.98 3.98 10.99
C LEU A 130 21.05 4.95 10.46
N LEU A 131 21.78 5.63 11.36
CA LEU A 131 22.85 6.53 10.96
C LEU A 131 23.98 5.77 10.24
N THR A 132 24.31 4.56 10.70
CA THR A 132 25.30 3.70 10.04
C THR A 132 24.80 3.18 8.69
N GLY A 133 23.52 2.81 8.58
CA GLY A 133 22.90 2.38 7.32
C GLY A 133 22.88 3.48 6.23
N MET A 134 22.86 4.76 6.63
CA MET A 134 22.99 5.91 5.72
C MET A 134 24.45 6.22 5.31
N GLY A 135 25.43 5.42 5.76
CA GLY A 135 26.84 5.57 5.45
C GLY A 135 27.53 6.71 6.22
N CYS A 136 26.99 7.14 7.37
CA CYS A 136 27.66 8.11 8.24
C CYS A 136 28.71 7.40 9.11
N ALA A 137 29.94 7.93 9.14
CA ALA A 137 31.00 7.44 10.02
C ALA A 137 30.68 7.75 11.51
N PRO A 138 31.10 6.93 12.49
CA PRO A 138 30.84 7.17 13.91
C PRO A 138 31.29 8.55 14.41
N ASP A 139 32.41 9.06 13.88
CA ASP A 139 33.01 10.33 14.29
C ASP A 139 32.46 11.56 13.53
N ASP A 140 31.44 11.39 12.68
CA ASP A 140 30.86 12.51 11.92
C ASP A 140 30.13 13.48 12.88
N PRO A 141 30.56 14.76 12.98
CA PRO A 141 29.97 15.73 13.90
C PRO A 141 28.47 15.98 13.65
N ARG A 142 27.97 15.67 12.43
CA ARG A 142 26.56 15.79 12.08
C ARG A 142 25.67 14.79 12.80
N ARG A 143 26.19 13.66 13.29
CA ARG A 143 25.38 12.66 14.04
C ARG A 143 24.76 13.28 15.28
N ARG A 144 25.58 13.97 16.09
CA ARG A 144 25.11 14.65 17.31
C ARG A 144 24.09 15.72 16.98
N THR A 145 24.38 16.54 15.96
CA THR A 145 23.47 17.61 15.51
C THR A 145 22.13 17.05 15.05
N ALA A 146 22.11 15.98 14.25
CA ALA A 146 20.89 15.34 13.76
C ALA A 146 20.04 14.77 14.92
N VAL A 147 20.68 14.12 15.89
CA VAL A 147 20.00 13.51 17.05
C VAL A 147 19.37 14.57 17.95
N VAL A 148 20.11 15.65 18.28
CA VAL A 148 19.59 16.74 19.12
C VAL A 148 18.49 17.52 18.39
N LEU A 149 18.67 17.79 17.09
CA LEU A 149 17.67 18.45 16.26
C LEU A 149 16.39 17.61 16.15
N ALA A 150 16.51 16.29 15.94
CA ALA A 150 15.37 15.37 15.93
C ALA A 150 14.65 15.36 17.28
N ALA A 151 15.36 15.36 18.41
CA ALA A 151 14.77 15.41 19.74
C ALA A 151 13.96 16.71 19.97
N ILE A 152 14.51 17.87 19.60
CA ILE A 152 13.82 19.17 19.71
C ILE A 152 12.56 19.20 18.83
N VAL A 153 12.67 18.77 17.56
CA VAL A 153 11.51 18.74 16.65
C VAL A 153 10.48 17.71 17.11
N GLN A 154 10.89 16.59 17.69
CA GLN A 154 9.98 15.61 18.31
C GLN A 154 9.17 16.26 19.44
N VAL A 155 9.82 17.00 20.34
CA VAL A 155 9.14 17.75 21.42
C VAL A 155 8.15 18.76 20.85
N ALA A 156 8.55 19.56 19.85
CA ALA A 156 7.67 20.52 19.21
C ALA A 156 6.45 19.85 18.55
N ARG A 157 6.64 18.73 17.86
CA ARG A 157 5.56 17.95 17.24
C ARG A 157 4.61 17.33 18.26
N PHE A 158 5.11 16.89 19.41
CA PHE A 158 4.24 16.44 20.49
C PHE A 158 3.41 17.58 21.06
N ALA A 159 4.00 18.75 21.27
CA ALA A 159 3.28 19.95 21.73
C ALA A 159 2.14 20.32 20.76
N LEU A 160 2.36 20.24 19.45
CA LEU A 160 1.35 20.51 18.42
C LEU A 160 0.10 19.60 18.49
N ARG A 161 0.20 18.38 19.04
CA ARG A 161 -0.95 17.47 19.18
C ARG A 161 -2.02 17.99 20.15
N PHE A 162 -1.69 19.03 20.92
CA PHE A 162 -2.56 19.66 21.89
C PHE A 162 -3.08 21.02 21.44
N ASP A 163 -2.90 21.43 20.17
CA ASP A 163 -3.34 22.73 19.64
C ASP A 163 -3.03 23.93 20.58
N PRO A 164 -1.75 24.14 20.93
CA PRO A 164 -1.37 25.10 21.97
C PRO A 164 -1.53 26.55 21.50
N LEU A 165 -2.31 27.36 22.23
CA LEU A 165 -2.52 28.78 21.92
C LEU A 165 -1.31 29.69 22.20
N GLU A 166 -0.43 29.31 23.13
CA GLU A 166 0.80 30.05 23.48
C GLU A 166 1.80 29.06 24.11
N ILE A 167 3.12 29.18 23.85
CA ILE A 167 4.17 28.50 24.61
C ILE A 167 5.10 29.56 25.18
N ARG A 168 5.16 29.66 26.52
CA ARG A 168 6.15 30.49 27.23
C ARG A 168 7.26 29.61 27.77
N LEU A 169 8.51 29.97 27.53
CA LEU A 169 9.69 29.32 28.11
C LEU A 169 10.29 30.27 29.16
N PRO A 170 9.78 30.30 30.40
CA PRO A 170 10.39 31.13 31.44
C PRO A 170 11.82 30.65 31.74
N GLY A 171 12.70 31.60 32.04
CA GLY A 171 14.10 31.33 32.40
C GLY A 171 14.23 30.59 33.74
N GLU A 172 15.24 29.72 33.80
CA GLU A 172 15.64 28.76 34.85
C GLU A 172 14.61 27.68 35.26
N PRO A 173 15.08 26.44 35.60
CA PRO A 173 14.25 25.22 35.59
C PRO A 173 13.11 25.22 36.62
N PRO A 174 11.98 24.52 36.34
CA PRO A 174 11.69 23.69 35.16
C PRO A 174 11.08 24.46 33.96
N VAL A 175 11.31 23.93 32.75
CA VAL A 175 10.70 24.45 31.51
C VAL A 175 9.19 24.19 31.54
N LEU A 176 8.42 25.23 31.84
CA LEU A 176 6.96 25.18 31.93
C LEU A 176 6.32 25.25 30.53
N PHE A 177 5.67 24.17 30.09
CA PHE A 177 4.75 24.22 28.95
C PHE A 177 3.35 24.58 29.45
N LEU A 178 2.94 25.83 29.25
CA LEU A 178 1.55 26.24 29.41
C LEU A 178 0.82 25.97 28.11
N ILE A 179 -0.02 24.92 28.05
CA ILE A 179 -0.82 24.60 26.86
C ILE A 179 -2.29 24.91 27.17
N ARG A 180 -2.87 25.85 26.42
CA ARG A 180 -4.30 26.18 26.50
C ARG A 180 -5.04 25.43 25.39
N VAL A 181 -5.92 24.48 25.76
CA VAL A 181 -6.63 23.52 24.89
C VAL A 181 -8.12 23.83 24.77
N ARG A 182 -8.77 23.49 23.63
CA ARG A 182 -10.21 23.71 23.36
C ARG A 182 -11.19 22.63 23.85
N THR A 183 -10.76 21.42 24.25
CA THR A 183 -11.67 20.32 24.67
C THR A 183 -11.11 19.50 25.86
N PRO A 184 -11.95 18.96 26.77
CA PRO A 184 -11.48 18.34 28.01
C PRO A 184 -11.05 16.87 27.83
N LEU A 185 -9.85 16.55 28.32
CA LEU A 185 -9.17 15.24 28.25
C LEU A 185 -9.68 14.19 29.28
N ARG A 186 -10.95 14.19 29.68
CA ARG A 186 -11.47 13.20 30.66
C ARG A 186 -11.57 11.75 30.14
N LEU A 187 -11.09 11.42 28.93
CA LEU A 187 -11.21 10.08 28.34
C LEU A 187 -9.89 9.34 28.07
N ARG A 188 -8.74 9.78 28.57
CA ARG A 188 -7.50 8.99 28.45
C ARG A 188 -6.70 9.00 29.75
N LYS A 189 -6.86 7.94 30.55
CA LYS A 189 -5.89 7.57 31.59
C LYS A 189 -4.51 7.47 30.92
N GLN A 190 -3.53 8.20 31.47
CA GLN A 190 -2.11 8.24 31.07
C GLN A 190 -1.80 8.89 29.71
N LEU A 191 -1.64 10.21 29.70
CA LEU A 191 -0.87 10.92 28.68
C LEU A 191 0.46 11.36 29.31
N VAL A 192 1.37 10.40 29.50
CA VAL A 192 2.79 10.72 29.66
C VAL A 192 3.29 11.11 28.28
N ILE A 193 3.84 12.31 28.12
CA ILE A 193 4.44 12.73 26.86
C ILE A 193 5.74 11.94 26.69
N HIS A 194 5.65 10.87 25.91
CA HIS A 194 6.79 10.05 25.55
C HIS A 194 7.55 10.69 24.39
N ALA A 195 8.57 11.49 24.72
CA ALA A 195 9.59 11.94 23.78
C ALA A 195 10.86 11.08 23.98
N PRO A 196 10.89 9.82 23.49
CA PRO A 196 11.92 8.85 23.84
C PRO A 196 13.36 9.27 23.49
N LEU A 197 13.58 10.08 22.45
CA LEU A 197 14.91 10.67 22.20
C LEU A 197 15.27 11.66 23.30
N TRP A 198 14.33 12.54 23.67
CA TRP A 198 14.55 13.57 24.68
C TRP A 198 14.78 12.99 26.09
N GLU A 199 13.92 12.08 26.53
CA GLU A 199 13.99 11.46 27.87
C GLU A 199 15.32 10.73 28.12
N ARG A 200 15.90 10.13 27.08
CA ARG A 200 17.17 9.40 27.17
C ARG A 200 18.37 10.34 27.14
N LEU A 201 18.31 11.39 26.33
CA LEU A 201 19.42 12.35 26.18
C LEU A 201 19.51 13.30 27.38
N PHE A 202 18.37 13.67 27.98
CA PHE A 202 18.30 14.77 28.96
C PHE A 202 17.55 14.41 30.27
N GLY A 203 17.04 13.19 30.40
CA GLY A 203 16.34 12.71 31.61
C GLY A 203 14.83 13.06 31.64
N LYS A 204 14.06 12.26 32.38
CA LYS A 204 12.58 12.34 32.45
C LYS A 204 12.04 13.61 33.14
N SER A 205 12.81 14.21 34.04
CA SER A 205 12.46 15.39 34.85
C SER A 205 12.77 16.73 34.17
N SER A 206 13.13 16.72 32.88
CA SER A 206 13.53 17.93 32.14
C SER A 206 12.36 18.74 31.53
N LEU A 207 11.12 18.23 31.59
CA LEU A 207 9.91 18.85 31.02
C LEU A 207 8.72 18.69 31.99
N GLU A 208 8.05 19.79 32.35
CA GLU A 208 6.82 19.79 33.17
C GLU A 208 5.64 20.41 32.40
N TRP A 209 4.42 19.86 32.60
CA TRP A 209 3.23 20.17 31.79
C TRP A 209 2.03 20.57 32.66
N PHE A 210 1.33 21.66 32.33
CA PHE A 210 0.15 22.15 33.07
C PHE A 210 -1.01 22.60 32.13
N TRP A 211 -2.28 22.44 32.53
CA TRP A 211 -3.48 22.71 31.70
C TRP A 211 -4.71 23.26 32.50
N THR A 212 -5.63 24.00 31.85
CA THR A 212 -6.92 24.50 32.39
C THR A 212 -8.07 24.45 31.34
N PHE A 213 -9.36 24.51 31.75
CA PHE A 213 -10.56 24.27 30.89
C PHE A 213 -11.75 25.23 31.18
N ASP A 214 -12.61 25.44 30.17
CA ASP A 214 -13.93 26.11 30.25
C ASP A 214 -14.95 25.47 29.24
N ALA A 215 -16.25 25.42 29.57
CA ALA A 215 -17.25 24.55 28.90
C ALA A 215 -18.40 25.32 28.19
N ASP A 216 -18.80 24.90 26.97
CA ASP A 216 -20.23 24.65 26.61
C ASP A 216 -20.53 24.16 25.17
N ALA A 217 -21.67 23.44 25.07
CA ALA A 217 -22.65 23.23 23.96
C ALA A 217 -22.56 22.06 22.92
N GLY A 218 -23.66 21.27 22.85
CA GLY A 218 -24.07 20.30 21.80
C GLY A 218 -24.79 20.97 20.60
N ALA A 219 -25.29 20.32 19.53
CA ALA A 219 -26.15 19.12 19.40
C ALA A 219 -26.22 18.59 17.93
N PRO A 220 -26.89 17.44 17.62
CA PRO A 220 -26.93 16.81 16.28
C PRO A 220 -28.26 16.96 15.49
N VAL A 221 -28.18 16.81 14.14
CA VAL A 221 -29.26 16.95 13.13
C VAL A 221 -29.80 15.57 12.62
N PRO A 222 -31.07 15.44 12.18
CA PRO A 222 -31.80 14.17 12.08
C PRO A 222 -31.69 13.46 10.72
N ALA A 223 -32.02 12.16 10.69
CA ALA A 223 -32.02 11.30 9.51
C ALA A 223 -33.45 10.86 9.13
N GLN A 224 -33.78 10.94 7.85
CA GLN A 224 -35.04 10.50 7.23
C GLN A 224 -35.08 8.97 6.99
N ALA A 225 -36.29 8.42 6.88
CA ALA A 225 -36.56 6.99 6.67
C ALA A 225 -36.50 6.59 5.18
N PRO A 226 -36.16 5.34 4.84
CA PRO A 226 -36.04 4.93 3.44
C PRO A 226 -37.32 4.24 2.88
N PRO A 227 -37.47 4.22 1.53
CA PRO A 227 -38.56 3.56 0.82
C PRO A 227 -38.33 2.05 0.62
N ALA A 228 -39.38 1.36 0.17
CA ALA A 228 -39.40 -0.08 -0.13
C ALA A 228 -38.34 -0.48 -1.17
N GLY A 229 -37.43 -1.38 -0.78
CA GLY A 229 -36.34 -1.86 -1.62
C GLY A 229 -35.85 -3.26 -1.22
N GLN A 230 -35.03 -3.87 -2.07
CA GLN A 230 -34.47 -5.21 -1.84
C GLN A 230 -33.65 -5.26 -0.55
N LEU A 231 -33.89 -6.28 0.28
CA LEU A 231 -33.17 -6.49 1.54
C LEU A 231 -31.79 -7.11 1.29
N PHE A 232 -30.79 -6.56 1.97
CA PHE A 232 -29.41 -7.05 1.93
C PHE A 232 -29.27 -8.51 2.35
N SER A 233 -29.98 -8.92 3.40
CA SER A 233 -29.87 -10.27 3.97
C SER A 233 -30.33 -11.36 3.01
N SER A 234 -31.44 -11.12 2.30
CA SER A 234 -31.94 -12.02 1.25
C SER A 234 -30.96 -12.12 0.08
N HIS A 235 -30.43 -10.97 -0.36
CA HIS A 235 -29.43 -10.93 -1.44
C HIS A 235 -28.12 -11.61 -1.06
N PHE A 236 -27.65 -11.41 0.18
CA PHE A 236 -26.44 -12.04 0.71
C PHE A 236 -26.58 -13.56 0.77
N SER A 237 -27.69 -14.08 1.30
CA SER A 237 -27.95 -15.52 1.38
C SER A 237 -28.02 -16.17 -0.01
N ALA A 238 -28.71 -15.54 -0.96
CA ALA A 238 -28.76 -16.00 -2.34
C ALA A 238 -27.39 -15.95 -3.05
N TYR A 239 -26.55 -14.97 -2.71
CA TYR A 239 -25.17 -14.92 -3.18
C TYR A 239 -24.35 -16.10 -2.63
N LEU A 240 -24.42 -16.40 -1.33
CA LEU A 240 -23.68 -17.51 -0.72
C LEU A 240 -24.06 -18.86 -1.34
N GLN A 241 -25.35 -19.16 -1.45
CA GLN A 241 -25.86 -20.38 -2.07
C GLN A 241 -25.38 -20.53 -3.52
N ARG A 242 -25.40 -19.44 -4.29
CA ARG A 242 -24.88 -19.45 -5.67
C ARG A 242 -23.39 -19.76 -5.72
N GLN A 243 -22.59 -19.17 -4.82
CA GLN A 243 -21.15 -19.45 -4.78
C GLN A 243 -20.87 -20.89 -4.31
N ALA A 244 -21.62 -21.40 -3.33
CA ALA A 244 -21.49 -22.79 -2.87
C ALA A 244 -21.78 -23.78 -3.99
N ARG A 245 -22.87 -23.57 -4.75
CA ARG A 245 -23.21 -24.41 -5.91
C ARG A 245 -22.16 -24.33 -7.02
N ALA A 246 -21.63 -23.14 -7.31
CA ALA A 246 -20.58 -22.97 -8.32
C ALA A 246 -19.28 -23.67 -7.91
N LEU A 247 -18.85 -23.54 -6.65
CA LEU A 247 -17.71 -24.28 -6.12
C LEU A 247 -17.92 -25.79 -6.19
N HIS A 248 -19.11 -26.26 -5.83
CA HIS A 248 -19.46 -27.67 -5.89
C HIS A 248 -19.41 -28.21 -7.32
N ALA A 249 -19.94 -27.46 -8.29
CA ALA A 249 -19.92 -27.83 -9.71
C ALA A 249 -18.48 -27.92 -10.25
N LEU A 250 -17.64 -26.94 -9.95
CA LEU A 250 -16.23 -26.93 -10.35
C LEU A 250 -15.43 -28.09 -9.74
N ALA A 251 -15.67 -28.41 -8.47
CA ALA A 251 -14.97 -29.50 -7.79
C ALA A 251 -15.38 -30.90 -8.26
N ARG A 252 -16.53 -31.04 -8.95
CA ARG A 252 -17.04 -32.32 -9.45
C ARG A 252 -16.92 -32.49 -10.97
N SER A 253 -16.39 -31.51 -11.70
CA SER A 253 -16.16 -31.67 -13.12
C SER A 253 -15.02 -32.65 -13.39
N ASP A 254 -15.05 -33.35 -14.53
CA ASP A 254 -13.97 -34.26 -14.93
C ASP A 254 -12.62 -33.53 -15.10
N SER A 255 -12.69 -32.22 -15.38
CA SER A 255 -11.57 -31.29 -15.49
C SER A 255 -11.26 -30.50 -14.21
N ALA A 256 -11.77 -30.91 -13.04
CA ALA A 256 -11.68 -30.11 -11.80
C ALA A 256 -10.24 -29.74 -11.38
N LEU A 257 -9.24 -30.49 -11.86
CA LEU A 257 -7.82 -30.27 -11.59
C LEU A 257 -7.08 -29.55 -12.72
N ASP A 258 -7.77 -29.16 -13.79
CA ASP A 258 -7.22 -28.36 -14.87
C ASP A 258 -7.03 -26.89 -14.43
N GLU A 259 -6.25 -26.13 -15.20
CA GLU A 259 -5.90 -24.75 -14.86
C GLU A 259 -7.13 -23.85 -14.66
N GLU A 260 -8.10 -23.92 -15.58
CA GLU A 260 -9.25 -23.01 -15.61
C GLU A 260 -10.24 -23.27 -14.46
N PRO A 261 -10.67 -24.51 -14.16
CA PRO A 261 -11.57 -24.76 -13.02
C PRO A 261 -10.94 -24.41 -11.66
N ILE A 262 -9.64 -24.66 -11.48
CA ILE A 262 -8.90 -24.22 -10.28
C ILE A 262 -8.85 -22.69 -10.21
N HIS A 263 -8.62 -22.02 -11.35
CA HIS A 263 -8.65 -20.57 -11.42
C HIS A 263 -10.00 -20.01 -10.97
N ASP A 264 -11.09 -20.54 -11.51
CA ASP A 264 -12.45 -20.10 -11.20
C ASP A 264 -12.83 -20.34 -9.74
N ALA A 265 -12.51 -21.52 -9.20
CA ALA A 265 -12.74 -21.82 -7.78
C ALA A 265 -11.99 -20.83 -6.88
N ARG A 266 -10.73 -20.50 -7.22
CA ARG A 266 -9.94 -19.49 -6.50
C ARG A 266 -10.52 -18.08 -6.63
N VAL A 267 -11.08 -17.74 -7.79
CA VAL A 267 -11.78 -16.45 -7.99
C VAL A 267 -13.00 -16.36 -7.09
N ILE A 268 -13.80 -17.43 -6.98
CA ILE A 268 -14.97 -17.48 -6.09
C ILE A 268 -14.56 -17.32 -4.63
N LEU A 269 -13.61 -18.13 -4.13
CA LEU A 269 -13.15 -18.07 -2.74
C LEU A 269 -12.58 -16.69 -2.37
N ARG A 270 -11.83 -16.07 -3.29
CA ARG A 270 -11.31 -14.72 -3.11
C ARG A 270 -12.40 -13.66 -3.11
N SER A 271 -13.40 -13.81 -3.98
CA SER A 271 -14.58 -12.93 -4.03
C SER A 271 -15.33 -12.98 -2.69
N LEU A 272 -15.62 -14.17 -2.17
CA LEU A 272 -16.26 -14.38 -0.86
C LEU A 272 -15.48 -13.65 0.26
N LEU A 273 -14.18 -13.94 0.41
CA LEU A 273 -13.34 -13.30 1.43
C LEU A 273 -13.28 -11.77 1.28
N SER A 274 -13.26 -11.27 0.05
CA SER A 274 -13.27 -9.83 -0.21
C SER A 274 -14.59 -9.19 0.19
N VAL A 275 -15.71 -9.80 -0.18
CA VAL A 275 -17.06 -9.34 0.16
C VAL A 275 -17.26 -9.35 1.67
N PHE A 276 -16.82 -10.41 2.36
CA PHE A 276 -16.93 -10.52 3.82
C PHE A 276 -16.10 -9.45 4.53
N GLY A 277 -14.90 -9.17 4.03
CA GLY A 277 -14.05 -8.08 4.52
C GLY A 277 -14.72 -6.72 4.38
N SER A 278 -15.25 -6.42 3.19
CA SER A 278 -15.90 -5.13 2.90
C SER A 278 -17.23 -4.94 3.65
N LEU A 279 -17.96 -6.03 3.92
CA LEU A 279 -19.29 -5.99 4.54
C LEU A 279 -19.30 -6.42 6.01
N ARG A 280 -18.13 -6.62 6.61
CA ARG A 280 -17.96 -7.05 8.01
C ARG A 280 -18.87 -6.34 9.04
N PRO A 281 -19.14 -5.02 8.95
CA PRO A 281 -20.05 -4.35 9.89
C PRO A 281 -21.49 -4.88 9.89
N TYR A 282 -21.92 -5.50 8.78
CA TYR A 282 -23.27 -6.00 8.54
C TYR A 282 -23.42 -7.50 8.82
N LEU A 283 -22.32 -8.19 9.11
CA LEU A 283 -22.26 -9.64 9.28
C LEU A 283 -22.11 -10.02 10.75
N ARG A 284 -22.65 -11.18 11.11
CA ARG A 284 -22.50 -11.78 12.44
C ARG A 284 -21.07 -12.24 12.67
N LYS A 285 -20.49 -11.86 13.82
CA LYS A 285 -19.08 -12.14 14.14
C LYS A 285 -18.83 -13.63 14.38
N ASP A 286 -19.77 -14.29 15.05
CA ASP A 286 -19.76 -15.74 15.33
C ASP A 286 -19.83 -16.55 14.03
N TRP A 287 -20.73 -16.19 13.12
CA TRP A 287 -20.80 -16.83 11.80
C TRP A 287 -19.52 -16.59 10.99
N LEU A 288 -19.01 -15.35 10.92
CA LEU A 288 -17.73 -15.07 10.27
C LEU A 288 -16.59 -15.90 10.84
N ALA A 289 -16.49 -16.01 12.17
CA ALA A 289 -15.45 -16.80 12.83
C ALA A 289 -15.54 -18.29 12.49
N ALA A 290 -16.72 -18.82 12.21
CA ALA A 290 -16.93 -20.21 11.81
C ALA A 290 -16.56 -20.49 10.33
N VAL A 291 -16.69 -19.51 9.43
CA VAL A 291 -16.51 -19.72 7.97
C VAL A 291 -15.20 -19.13 7.41
N ASP A 292 -14.68 -18.03 7.96
CA ASP A 292 -13.46 -17.38 7.49
C ASP A 292 -12.23 -18.31 7.47
N PRO A 293 -11.96 -19.11 8.53
CA PRO A 293 -10.80 -20.00 8.57
C PRO A 293 -10.84 -21.03 7.43
N ASP A 294 -12.00 -21.66 7.22
CA ASP A 294 -12.20 -22.69 6.21
C ASP A 294 -12.03 -22.13 4.79
N LEU A 295 -12.61 -20.94 4.52
CA LEU A 295 -12.41 -20.24 3.24
C LEU A 295 -10.95 -19.85 3.00
N ARG A 296 -10.24 -19.40 4.03
CA ARG A 296 -8.81 -19.06 3.93
C ARG A 296 -7.96 -20.30 3.69
N ALA A 297 -8.28 -21.40 4.37
CA ALA A 297 -7.61 -22.69 4.17
C ALA A 297 -7.80 -23.19 2.74
N ALA A 298 -9.05 -23.24 2.26
CA ALA A 298 -9.38 -23.64 0.89
C ALA A 298 -8.66 -22.76 -0.14
N ARG A 299 -8.72 -21.42 0.02
CA ARG A 299 -8.02 -20.48 -0.87
C ARG A 299 -6.51 -20.70 -0.87
N LYS A 300 -5.90 -20.95 0.30
CA LYS A 300 -4.46 -21.18 0.41
C LYS A 300 -4.03 -22.48 -0.28
N LEU A 301 -4.80 -23.55 -0.11
CA LEU A 301 -4.55 -24.85 -0.73
C LEU A 301 -4.57 -24.76 -2.26
N LEU A 302 -5.60 -24.11 -2.82
CA LEU A 302 -5.70 -23.90 -4.28
C LEU A 302 -4.73 -22.83 -4.81
N GLY A 303 -4.26 -21.93 -3.94
CA GLY A 303 -3.31 -20.88 -4.29
C GLY A 303 -1.99 -21.43 -4.83
N GLY A 304 -1.48 -22.52 -4.23
CA GLY A 304 -0.20 -23.12 -4.62
C GLY A 304 -0.15 -23.54 -6.08
N VAL A 305 -1.23 -24.13 -6.61
CA VAL A 305 -1.32 -24.56 -8.02
C VAL A 305 -1.23 -23.36 -8.95
N ARG A 306 -2.10 -22.37 -8.71
CA ARG A 306 -2.19 -21.21 -9.61
C ARG A 306 -0.96 -20.31 -9.55
N ASP A 307 -0.32 -20.19 -8.40
CA ASP A 307 0.92 -19.40 -8.28
C ASP A 307 2.05 -20.07 -9.10
N THR A 308 2.14 -21.41 -9.11
CA THR A 308 3.06 -22.14 -9.98
C THR A 308 2.69 -22.06 -11.47
N ASP A 309 1.40 -22.13 -11.82
CA ASP A 309 0.95 -22.01 -13.23
C ASP A 309 1.33 -20.65 -13.82
N VAL A 310 1.11 -19.57 -13.07
CA VAL A 310 1.45 -18.21 -13.52
C VAL A 310 2.96 -18.08 -13.73
N LEU A 311 3.78 -18.61 -12.83
CA LEU A 311 5.24 -18.57 -12.97
C LEU A 311 5.74 -19.39 -14.16
N LEU A 312 5.18 -20.59 -14.37
CA LEU A 312 5.50 -21.43 -15.54
C LEU A 312 5.09 -20.72 -16.84
N GLY A 313 3.93 -20.05 -16.86
CA GLY A 313 3.49 -19.21 -17.96
C GLY A 313 4.50 -18.08 -18.26
N HIS A 314 4.97 -17.36 -17.24
CA HIS A 314 5.98 -16.31 -17.42
C HIS A 314 7.31 -16.82 -18.00
N ILE A 315 7.77 -18.01 -17.60
CA ILE A 315 8.99 -18.61 -18.16
C ILE A 315 8.78 -18.95 -19.64
N ARG A 316 7.59 -19.47 -19.98
CA ARG A 316 7.22 -19.75 -21.37
C ARG A 316 7.20 -18.47 -22.20
N ASP A 317 6.58 -17.41 -21.69
CA ASP A 317 6.47 -16.12 -22.40
C ASP A 317 7.86 -15.50 -22.61
N TYR A 318 8.77 -15.60 -21.62
CA TYR A 318 10.16 -15.21 -21.78
C TYR A 318 10.89 -16.01 -22.86
N ALA A 319 10.70 -17.33 -22.90
CA ALA A 319 11.38 -18.20 -23.87
C ALA A 319 10.89 -17.97 -25.31
N LEU A 320 9.62 -17.59 -25.49
CA LEU A 320 9.01 -17.31 -26.79
C LEU A 320 9.16 -15.83 -27.22
N ARG A 321 9.89 -15.01 -26.45
CA ARG A 321 10.06 -13.59 -26.76
C ARG A 321 10.80 -13.40 -28.10
N PRO A 322 10.46 -12.38 -28.91
CA PRO A 322 11.25 -12.01 -30.08
C PRO A 322 12.65 -11.54 -29.63
N VAL A 323 13.70 -12.21 -30.10
CA VAL A 323 15.09 -11.76 -29.87
C VAL A 323 15.48 -10.80 -30.99
N PRO A 324 15.98 -9.58 -30.71
CA PRO A 324 16.44 -8.66 -31.74
C PRO A 324 17.60 -9.28 -32.54
N ALA A 325 17.59 -9.07 -33.86
CA ALA A 325 18.46 -9.73 -34.84
C ALA A 325 19.97 -9.63 -34.52
N ASP A 326 20.34 -8.59 -33.80
CA ASP A 326 21.69 -8.20 -33.43
C ASP A 326 22.34 -9.20 -32.45
N ALA A 327 21.54 -9.92 -31.65
CA ALA A 327 21.99 -10.92 -30.68
C ALA A 327 22.03 -12.36 -31.25
N ALA A 328 21.40 -12.59 -32.41
CA ALA A 328 21.32 -13.91 -33.06
C ALA A 328 22.63 -14.33 -33.78
N GLY A 329 23.66 -13.48 -33.76
CA GLY A 329 24.89 -13.63 -34.54
C GLY A 329 25.83 -14.78 -34.18
N THR A 330 25.52 -15.63 -33.19
CA THR A 330 26.43 -16.73 -32.79
C THR A 330 25.79 -18.10 -32.63
N ALA A 331 24.46 -18.24 -32.79
CA ALA A 331 23.78 -19.54 -32.64
C ALA A 331 23.07 -20.07 -33.90
N ALA A 332 23.08 -19.30 -35.02
CA ALA A 332 22.48 -19.74 -36.28
C ALA A 332 23.43 -20.67 -37.07
N ALA A 333 23.71 -21.85 -36.53
CA ALA A 333 24.38 -22.94 -37.25
C ALA A 333 23.78 -24.30 -36.88
N SER A 334 22.46 -24.47 -37.02
CA SER A 334 21.83 -25.74 -37.43
C SER A 334 20.30 -25.63 -37.38
N GLY A 335 19.66 -25.76 -38.55
CA GLY A 335 18.21 -26.00 -38.68
C GLY A 335 17.39 -24.81 -39.15
N GLN A 336 17.12 -24.76 -40.46
CA GLN A 336 16.04 -23.93 -41.01
C GLN A 336 14.70 -24.44 -40.45
N ALA A 337 14.03 -23.63 -39.63
CA ALA A 337 12.65 -23.89 -39.24
C ALA A 337 11.72 -23.55 -40.43
N PRO A 338 10.70 -24.38 -40.71
CA PRO A 338 9.76 -24.12 -41.80
C PRO A 338 8.95 -22.82 -41.54
N GLU A 339 8.85 -21.97 -42.56
CA GLU A 339 8.05 -20.74 -42.53
C GLU A 339 6.58 -21.06 -42.17
N GLY A 340 6.10 -20.49 -41.06
CA GLY A 340 4.70 -20.57 -40.63
C GLY A 340 4.41 -21.44 -39.40
N ALA A 341 5.39 -22.14 -38.83
CA ALA A 341 5.21 -22.85 -37.56
C ALA A 341 5.36 -21.88 -36.38
N ALA A 342 4.33 -21.76 -35.54
CA ALA A 342 4.43 -21.01 -34.28
C ALA A 342 5.56 -21.61 -33.42
N PRO A 343 6.42 -20.77 -32.80
CA PRO A 343 7.53 -21.28 -31.99
C PRO A 343 6.97 -22.13 -30.84
N LEU A 344 7.37 -23.40 -30.80
CA LEU A 344 6.94 -24.33 -29.77
C LEU A 344 7.90 -24.22 -28.58
N PHE A 345 7.35 -24.01 -27.39
CA PHE A 345 8.14 -23.97 -26.16
C PHE A 345 8.73 -25.35 -25.83
N ARG A 346 10.05 -25.41 -25.69
CA ARG A 346 10.81 -26.60 -25.30
C ARG A 346 11.66 -26.29 -24.06
N PRO A 347 11.45 -26.99 -22.92
CA PRO A 347 12.22 -26.74 -21.70
C PRO A 347 13.74 -26.94 -21.87
N GLU A 348 14.16 -27.78 -22.81
CA GLU A 348 15.56 -27.99 -23.19
C GLU A 348 16.23 -26.74 -23.77
N ASP A 349 15.48 -25.83 -24.38
CA ASP A 349 16.01 -24.58 -24.96
C ASP A 349 16.25 -23.51 -23.90
N LEU A 350 15.77 -23.71 -22.66
CA LEU A 350 16.02 -22.79 -21.56
C LEU A 350 17.50 -22.84 -21.11
N PRO A 351 18.09 -21.69 -20.72
CA PRO A 351 19.35 -21.66 -20.00
C PRO A 351 19.33 -22.59 -18.79
N ALA A 352 20.46 -23.24 -18.49
CA ALA A 352 20.50 -24.34 -17.54
C ALA A 352 19.97 -23.97 -16.12
N GLY A 353 20.27 -22.76 -15.62
CA GLY A 353 19.70 -22.26 -14.37
C GLY A 353 18.17 -22.07 -14.42
N LEU A 354 17.65 -21.50 -15.52
CA LEU A 354 16.22 -21.29 -15.71
C LEU A 354 15.47 -22.61 -15.93
N ARG A 355 16.09 -23.57 -16.60
CA ARG A 355 15.60 -24.96 -16.72
C ARG A 355 15.47 -25.62 -15.35
N GLY A 356 16.46 -25.42 -14.47
CA GLY A 356 16.44 -25.88 -13.08
C GLY A 356 15.27 -25.30 -12.28
N LEU A 357 15.02 -24.00 -12.41
CA LEU A 357 13.86 -23.34 -11.82
C LEU A 357 12.54 -23.89 -12.37
N HIS A 358 12.41 -24.00 -13.70
CA HIS A 358 11.21 -24.56 -14.36
C HIS A 358 10.90 -25.96 -13.84
N ALA A 359 11.91 -26.83 -13.74
CA ALA A 359 11.74 -28.18 -13.19
C ALA A 359 11.33 -28.19 -11.70
N SER A 360 11.83 -27.24 -10.90
CA SER A 360 11.39 -27.07 -9.51
C SER A 360 9.92 -26.69 -9.42
N LEU A 361 9.49 -25.72 -10.22
CA LEU A 361 8.11 -25.24 -10.26
C LEU A 361 7.15 -26.35 -10.72
N GLN A 362 7.54 -27.19 -11.68
CA GLN A 362 6.75 -28.36 -12.09
C GLN A 362 6.53 -29.36 -10.95
N ARG A 363 7.56 -29.64 -10.14
CA ARG A 363 7.42 -30.52 -8.96
C ARG A 363 6.53 -29.89 -7.87
N GLU A 364 6.68 -28.59 -7.64
CA GLU A 364 5.84 -27.84 -6.71
C GLU A 364 4.38 -27.86 -7.16
N ARG A 365 4.13 -27.64 -8.45
CA ARG A 365 2.81 -27.72 -9.09
C ARG A 365 2.17 -29.10 -8.89
N ALA A 366 2.90 -30.17 -9.18
CA ALA A 366 2.40 -31.54 -8.99
C ALA A 366 2.02 -31.82 -7.52
N THR A 367 2.84 -31.35 -6.58
CA THR A 367 2.55 -31.47 -5.14
C THR A 367 1.31 -30.65 -4.75
N ALA A 368 1.17 -29.44 -5.30
CA ALA A 368 0.01 -28.58 -5.05
C ALA A 368 -1.29 -29.18 -5.63
N LEU A 369 -1.23 -29.80 -6.82
CA LEU A 369 -2.36 -30.50 -7.43
C LEU A 369 -2.82 -31.69 -6.59
N ALA A 370 -1.89 -32.49 -6.08
CA ALA A 370 -2.21 -33.60 -5.18
C ALA A 370 -2.92 -33.11 -3.90
N ARG A 371 -2.48 -31.97 -3.34
CA ARG A 371 -3.14 -31.35 -2.18
C ARG A 371 -4.53 -30.79 -2.52
N ALA A 372 -4.70 -30.19 -3.69
CA ALA A 372 -5.99 -29.69 -4.16
C ALA A 372 -7.00 -30.83 -4.34
N ALA A 373 -6.58 -31.93 -4.96
CA ALA A 373 -7.38 -33.14 -5.13
C ALA A 373 -7.82 -33.73 -3.77
N ALA A 374 -6.88 -33.88 -2.84
CA ALA A 374 -7.19 -34.34 -1.48
C ALA A 374 -8.17 -33.41 -0.75
N HIS A 375 -8.03 -32.08 -0.95
CA HIS A 375 -8.94 -31.11 -0.35
C HIS A 375 -10.36 -31.23 -0.90
N TYR A 376 -10.55 -31.33 -2.22
CA TYR A 376 -11.88 -31.52 -2.80
C TYR A 376 -12.57 -32.81 -2.34
N ALA A 377 -11.79 -33.85 -2.03
CA ALA A 377 -12.30 -35.11 -1.49
C ALA A 377 -12.57 -35.08 0.05
N SER A 378 -12.16 -34.02 0.76
CA SER A 378 -12.20 -33.97 2.22
C SER A 378 -13.58 -33.63 2.79
N ASP A 379 -13.87 -34.13 3.99
CA ASP A 379 -15.07 -33.75 4.76
C ASP A 379 -15.08 -32.26 5.11
N ALA A 380 -13.92 -31.68 5.40
CA ALA A 380 -13.79 -30.26 5.68
C ALA A 380 -14.27 -29.38 4.51
N TYR A 381 -14.01 -29.78 3.26
CA TYR A 381 -14.51 -29.06 2.09
C TYR A 381 -16.03 -29.21 1.93
N ARG A 382 -16.58 -30.40 2.18
CA ARG A 382 -18.04 -30.62 2.18
C ARG A 382 -18.74 -29.79 3.26
N GLU A 383 -18.15 -29.74 4.45
CA GLU A 383 -18.66 -28.95 5.58
C GLU A 383 -18.63 -27.44 5.26
N LEU A 384 -17.55 -26.96 4.63
CA LEU A 384 -17.49 -25.57 4.14
C LEU A 384 -18.63 -25.27 3.15
N LEU A 385 -18.88 -26.15 2.17
CA LEU A 385 -19.98 -25.96 1.23
C LEU A 385 -21.33 -25.95 1.93
N HIS A 386 -21.55 -26.84 2.91
CA HIS A 386 -22.77 -26.86 3.72
C HIS A 386 -22.94 -25.57 4.53
N LYS A 387 -21.87 -25.07 5.17
CA LYS A 387 -21.87 -23.79 5.91
C LYS A 387 -22.24 -22.58 5.05
N LEU A 388 -21.98 -22.64 3.74
CA LEU A 388 -22.31 -21.59 2.77
C LEU A 388 -23.71 -21.75 2.17
N ASP A 389 -24.23 -22.97 2.06
CA ASP A 389 -25.55 -23.25 1.45
C ASP A 389 -26.69 -23.19 2.47
N ASP A 390 -26.48 -23.71 3.69
CA ASP A 390 -27.43 -23.70 4.82
C ASP A 390 -27.35 -22.38 5.62
N THR A 391 -27.53 -21.27 4.91
CA THR A 391 -27.49 -19.93 5.51
C THR A 391 -28.84 -19.24 5.47
N ASP A 392 -29.47 -19.09 6.64
CA ASP A 392 -30.59 -18.17 6.84
C ASP A 392 -30.10 -16.78 7.25
N ALA A 393 -30.85 -15.75 6.87
CA ALA A 393 -30.58 -14.34 7.14
C ALA A 393 -30.35 -14.05 8.64
N ALA A 394 -31.10 -14.71 9.53
CA ALA A 394 -30.97 -14.52 10.98
C ALA A 394 -29.66 -15.08 11.56
N ARG A 395 -29.03 -16.03 10.85
CA ARG A 395 -27.78 -16.68 11.25
C ARG A 395 -26.54 -15.99 10.69
N THR A 396 -26.67 -15.20 9.63
CA THR A 396 -25.53 -14.60 8.92
C THR A 396 -25.42 -13.08 9.07
N CYS A 397 -26.54 -12.36 9.05
CA CYS A 397 -26.56 -10.91 9.09
C CYS A 397 -26.82 -10.37 10.50
N ARG A 398 -26.24 -9.21 10.81
CA ARG A 398 -26.53 -8.47 12.03
C ARG A 398 -27.55 -7.38 11.72
N PRO A 399 -28.64 -7.22 12.51
CA PRO A 399 -29.59 -6.13 12.30
C PRO A 399 -28.86 -4.78 12.40
N ALA A 400 -29.08 -3.92 11.41
CA ALA A 400 -28.57 -2.56 11.46
C ALA A 400 -29.37 -1.79 12.52
N LEU A 401 -28.64 -1.10 13.41
CA LEU A 401 -29.25 -0.23 14.42
C LEU A 401 -29.12 1.24 13.98
N ASP A 402 -30.13 2.05 14.26
CA ASP A 402 -30.03 3.50 14.17
C ASP A 402 -29.24 4.06 15.38
N ARG A 403 -29.00 5.38 15.39
CA ARG A 403 -28.29 6.06 16.50
C ARG A 403 -29.01 5.94 17.85
N ARG A 404 -30.30 5.54 17.85
CA ARG A 404 -31.14 5.33 19.04
C ARG A 404 -31.21 3.84 19.44
N GLY A 405 -30.45 2.97 18.78
CA GLY A 405 -30.44 1.53 19.05
C GLY A 405 -31.64 0.78 18.47
N ARG A 406 -32.47 1.40 17.63
CA ARG A 406 -33.64 0.75 17.00
C ARG A 406 -33.22 0.02 15.73
N ALA A 407 -33.79 -1.16 15.50
CA ALA A 407 -33.57 -1.91 14.27
C ALA A 407 -34.08 -1.11 13.07
N ARG A 408 -33.24 -0.99 12.03
CA ARG A 408 -33.60 -0.43 10.72
C ARG A 408 -33.45 -1.49 9.64
N PRO A 409 -34.30 -1.48 8.60
CA PRO A 409 -34.13 -2.34 7.43
C PRO A 409 -32.75 -2.13 6.80
N MET A 410 -32.10 -3.24 6.44
CA MET A 410 -30.82 -3.23 5.73
C MET A 410 -31.08 -3.22 4.23
N LEU A 411 -31.34 -2.06 3.65
CA LEU A 411 -31.56 -1.95 2.21
C LEU A 411 -30.26 -2.16 1.44
N LEU A 412 -30.35 -2.94 0.35
CA LEU A 412 -29.20 -3.28 -0.48
C LEU A 412 -28.54 -2.04 -1.11
N ALA A 413 -29.35 -1.09 -1.56
CA ALA A 413 -28.90 0.18 -2.15
C ALA A 413 -28.10 1.04 -1.15
N ASP A 414 -28.54 1.15 0.09
CA ASP A 414 -27.86 1.94 1.13
C ASP A 414 -26.48 1.34 1.47
N ILE A 415 -26.43 0.01 1.57
CA ILE A 415 -25.18 -0.72 1.84
C ILE A 415 -24.23 -0.64 0.64
N MET A 416 -24.76 -0.69 -0.58
CA MET A 416 -23.98 -0.45 -1.80
C MET A 416 -23.37 0.94 -1.80
N ALA A 417 -24.17 1.97 -1.58
CA ALA A 417 -23.71 3.35 -1.61
C ALA A 417 -22.59 3.60 -0.59
N ALA A 418 -22.76 3.12 0.66
CA ALA A 418 -21.74 3.23 1.70
C ALA A 418 -20.47 2.40 1.38
N GLY A 419 -20.64 1.20 0.83
CA GLY A 419 -19.53 0.33 0.45
C GLY A 419 -18.69 0.89 -0.70
N VAL A 420 -19.34 1.40 -1.76
CA VAL A 420 -18.67 2.06 -2.89
C VAL A 420 -17.90 3.28 -2.41
N ASP A 421 -18.54 4.11 -1.61
CA ASP A 421 -17.93 5.32 -1.05
C ASP A 421 -16.67 5.00 -0.23
N GLN A 422 -16.73 4.01 0.66
CA GLN A 422 -15.56 3.58 1.43
C GLN A 422 -14.45 2.98 0.55
N ALA A 423 -14.80 2.13 -0.41
CA ALA A 423 -13.83 1.47 -1.29
C ALA A 423 -13.12 2.48 -2.20
N VAL A 424 -13.85 3.47 -2.72
CA VAL A 424 -13.29 4.57 -3.52
C VAL A 424 -12.39 5.45 -2.66
N ARG A 425 -12.77 5.80 -1.43
CA ARG A 425 -11.90 6.52 -0.51
C ARG A 425 -10.58 5.78 -0.23
N ASN A 426 -10.65 4.47 0.03
CA ASN A 426 -9.46 3.66 0.26
C ASN A 426 -8.55 3.65 -0.96
N LEU A 427 -9.11 3.53 -2.17
CA LEU A 427 -8.35 3.55 -3.42
C LEU A 427 -7.71 4.93 -3.67
N LEU A 428 -8.46 6.02 -3.49
CA LEU A 428 -7.98 7.40 -3.66
C LEU A 428 -6.96 7.80 -2.58
N ALA A 429 -6.91 7.11 -1.44
CA ALA A 429 -5.84 7.30 -0.47
C ALA A 429 -4.46 6.91 -1.06
N HIS A 430 -4.43 5.90 -1.93
CA HIS A 430 -3.21 5.47 -2.63
C HIS A 430 -2.87 6.36 -3.84
N ASP A 431 -3.87 6.90 -4.53
CA ASP A 431 -3.72 7.81 -5.68
C ASP A 431 -2.84 9.04 -5.37
N ARG A 432 -2.82 9.49 -4.11
CA ARG A 432 -1.96 10.59 -3.66
C ARG A 432 -0.47 10.33 -3.90
N TRP A 433 -0.08 9.07 -4.03
CA TRP A 433 1.29 8.61 -4.17
C TRP A 433 1.65 8.19 -5.60
N THR A 434 0.69 8.20 -6.54
CA THR A 434 0.93 7.82 -7.95
C THR A 434 1.50 8.95 -8.81
N HIS A 435 1.54 10.17 -8.29
CA HIS A 435 2.04 11.37 -8.99
C HIS A 435 3.44 11.77 -8.53
N GLY A 436 4.04 11.00 -7.62
CA GLY A 436 5.40 11.22 -7.11
C GLY A 436 6.48 10.80 -8.10
N HIS A 437 7.70 11.31 -7.90
CA HIS A 437 8.87 10.93 -8.71
C HIS A 437 9.43 9.52 -8.38
N LEU A 438 8.98 8.94 -7.27
CA LEU A 438 9.31 7.60 -6.80
C LEU A 438 8.00 6.94 -6.36
N ILE A 439 7.62 5.84 -7.02
CA ILE A 439 6.36 5.15 -6.76
C ILE A 439 6.70 3.75 -6.24
N PRO A 440 6.40 3.44 -4.96
CA PRO A 440 6.68 2.12 -4.41
C PRO A 440 5.88 1.04 -5.14
N GLU A 441 6.50 -0.12 -5.41
CA GLU A 441 5.77 -1.28 -5.98
C GLU A 441 4.61 -1.70 -5.06
N ASP A 442 4.83 -1.68 -3.74
CA ASP A 442 3.82 -1.97 -2.73
C ASP A 442 2.60 -1.05 -2.82
N LEU A 443 2.78 0.22 -3.21
CA LEU A 443 1.65 1.13 -3.44
C LEU A 443 0.78 0.62 -4.58
N LEU A 444 1.39 0.31 -5.73
CA LEU A 444 0.69 -0.19 -6.91
C LEU A 444 0.06 -1.57 -6.65
N HIS A 445 0.72 -2.41 -5.86
CA HIS A 445 0.15 -3.66 -5.36
C HIS A 445 -1.08 -3.41 -4.48
N ASN A 446 -1.03 -2.44 -3.56
CA ASN A 446 -2.16 -2.07 -2.71
C ASN A 446 -3.32 -1.49 -3.54
N MET A 447 -3.04 -0.67 -4.55
CA MET A 447 -4.04 -0.21 -5.50
C MET A 447 -4.69 -1.37 -6.24
N ARG A 448 -3.89 -2.35 -6.71
CA ARG A 448 -4.41 -3.57 -7.35
C ARG A 448 -5.38 -4.32 -6.44
N ILE A 449 -5.05 -4.46 -5.16
CA ILE A 449 -5.93 -5.07 -4.16
C ILE A 449 -7.21 -4.24 -4.00
N ALA A 450 -7.10 -2.92 -3.86
CA ALA A 450 -8.25 -2.03 -3.70
C ALA A 450 -9.19 -2.07 -4.92
N PHE A 451 -8.67 -2.08 -6.15
CA PHE A 451 -9.47 -2.31 -7.35
C PHE A 451 -10.15 -3.67 -7.33
N LYS A 452 -9.45 -4.73 -6.91
CA LYS A 452 -10.04 -6.08 -6.79
C LYS A 452 -11.20 -6.07 -5.81
N GLN A 453 -11.01 -5.46 -4.65
CA GLN A 453 -12.05 -5.32 -3.64
C GLN A 453 -13.27 -4.55 -4.17
N LEU A 454 -13.05 -3.41 -4.83
CA LEU A 454 -14.13 -2.63 -5.44
C LEU A 454 -14.87 -3.43 -6.51
N ARG A 455 -14.15 -4.16 -7.36
CA ARG A 455 -14.76 -5.04 -8.38
C ARG A 455 -15.60 -6.15 -7.77
N TYR A 456 -15.10 -6.84 -6.74
CA TYR A 456 -15.85 -7.91 -6.07
C TYR A 456 -17.06 -7.39 -5.34
N LEU A 457 -16.92 -6.24 -4.67
CA LEU A 457 -18.03 -5.56 -4.03
C LEU A 457 -19.12 -5.18 -5.04
N MET A 458 -18.76 -4.60 -6.18
CA MET A 458 -19.73 -4.26 -7.23
C MET A 458 -20.34 -5.49 -7.89
N ALA A 459 -19.55 -6.55 -8.12
CA ALA A 459 -20.08 -7.81 -8.64
C ALA A 459 -21.05 -8.48 -7.66
N PHE A 460 -20.82 -8.33 -6.34
CA PHE A 460 -21.77 -8.75 -5.32
C PHE A 460 -23.09 -8.01 -5.46
N PHE A 461 -23.09 -6.68 -5.61
CA PHE A 461 -24.33 -5.90 -5.75
C PHE A 461 -25.07 -6.12 -7.08
N GLY A 462 -24.41 -6.70 -8.09
CA GLY A 462 -25.04 -7.13 -9.33
C GLY A 462 -25.79 -5.99 -10.04
N SER A 463 -27.06 -6.22 -10.37
CA SER A 463 -27.90 -5.25 -11.08
C SER A 463 -28.24 -4.00 -10.28
N GLN A 464 -28.03 -3.98 -8.96
CA GLN A 464 -28.31 -2.82 -8.10
C GLN A 464 -27.54 -1.55 -8.52
N GLY A 465 -26.34 -1.72 -9.10
CA GLY A 465 -25.53 -0.61 -9.63
C GLY A 465 -25.93 -0.16 -11.06
N GLY A 466 -26.80 -0.91 -11.73
CA GLY A 466 -27.20 -0.67 -13.12
C GLY A 466 -26.02 -0.48 -14.09
N ARG A 467 -26.23 0.31 -15.14
CA ARG A 467 -25.21 0.59 -16.17
C ARG A 467 -23.94 1.25 -15.61
N ASN A 468 -24.07 2.06 -14.55
CA ASN A 468 -22.90 2.71 -13.92
C ASN A 468 -22.05 1.69 -13.15
N GLY A 469 -22.68 0.72 -12.49
CA GLY A 469 -21.98 -0.37 -11.80
C GLY A 469 -21.22 -1.27 -12.77
N GLU A 470 -21.81 -1.59 -13.92
CA GLU A 470 -21.11 -2.34 -14.97
C GLU A 470 -19.91 -1.57 -15.55
N ARG A 471 -20.06 -0.26 -15.79
CA ARG A 471 -18.95 0.61 -16.21
C ARG A 471 -17.84 0.63 -15.17
N LEU A 472 -18.19 0.69 -13.89
CA LEU A 472 -17.21 0.67 -12.80
C LEU A 472 -16.46 -0.67 -12.72
N ILE A 473 -17.15 -1.79 -12.92
CA ILE A 473 -16.52 -3.12 -13.01
C ILE A 473 -15.54 -3.17 -14.19
N ARG A 474 -15.92 -2.63 -15.37
CA ARG A 474 -15.04 -2.57 -16.54
C ARG A 474 -13.80 -1.72 -16.31
N LEU A 475 -13.95 -0.54 -15.72
CA LEU A 475 -12.82 0.30 -15.29
C LEU A 475 -11.89 -0.47 -14.36
N CYS A 476 -12.43 -1.12 -13.32
CA CYS A 476 -11.62 -1.91 -12.39
C CYS A 476 -10.89 -3.07 -13.08
N ARG A 477 -11.49 -3.72 -14.09
CA ARG A 477 -10.83 -4.78 -14.87
C ARG A 477 -9.66 -4.22 -15.67
N ARG A 478 -9.86 -3.11 -16.39
CA ARG A 478 -8.82 -2.44 -17.17
C ARG A 478 -7.63 -2.05 -16.30
N CYS A 479 -7.86 -1.38 -15.17
CA CYS A 479 -6.80 -1.02 -14.23
C CYS A 479 -6.09 -2.25 -13.61
N GLN A 480 -6.84 -3.34 -13.37
CA GLN A 480 -6.28 -4.58 -12.80
C GLN A 480 -5.42 -5.36 -13.78
N GLU A 481 -5.58 -5.18 -15.08
CA GLU A 481 -4.84 -5.92 -16.10
C GLU A 481 -3.36 -5.53 -16.06
N SER A 482 -3.04 -4.25 -16.25
CA SER A 482 -1.68 -3.72 -16.16
C SER A 482 -1.07 -3.93 -14.77
N LEU A 483 -1.80 -3.63 -13.70
CA LEU A 483 -1.31 -3.87 -12.33
C LEU A 483 -1.13 -5.37 -12.03
N GLY A 484 -1.93 -6.22 -12.67
CA GLY A 484 -1.82 -7.67 -12.61
C GLY A 484 -0.49 -8.15 -13.19
N GLN A 485 -0.23 -7.78 -14.44
CA GLN A 485 1.00 -8.11 -15.15
C GLN A 485 2.23 -7.55 -14.44
N MET A 486 2.15 -6.31 -13.92
CA MET A 486 3.22 -5.73 -13.09
C MET A 486 3.55 -6.62 -11.88
N HIS A 487 2.53 -7.00 -11.11
CA HIS A 487 2.73 -7.80 -9.91
C HIS A 487 3.23 -9.21 -10.22
N ASP A 488 2.70 -9.84 -11.27
CA ASP A 488 3.07 -11.20 -11.64
C ASP A 488 4.56 -11.24 -12.10
N ASN A 489 5.00 -10.23 -12.86
CA ASN A 489 6.43 -10.01 -13.18
C ASN A 489 7.29 -9.75 -11.94
N ALA A 490 6.82 -8.96 -10.97
CA ALA A 490 7.54 -8.72 -9.72
C ALA A 490 7.76 -10.02 -8.94
N VAL A 491 6.74 -10.89 -8.89
CA VAL A 491 6.80 -12.22 -8.25
C VAL A 491 7.72 -13.17 -9.02
N ALA A 492 7.73 -13.12 -10.34
CA ALA A 492 8.62 -13.91 -11.20
C ALA A 492 10.09 -13.56 -10.96
N ALA A 493 10.46 -12.27 -11.04
CA ALA A 493 11.81 -11.79 -10.73
C ALA A 493 12.26 -12.20 -9.31
N ALA A 494 11.36 -12.04 -8.33
CA ALA A 494 11.61 -12.48 -6.96
C ALA A 494 11.95 -13.97 -6.85
N THR A 495 11.25 -14.78 -7.62
CA THR A 495 11.36 -16.24 -7.56
C THR A 495 12.66 -16.70 -8.20
N ALA A 496 13.04 -16.10 -9.34
CA ALA A 496 14.32 -16.35 -10.00
C ALA A 496 15.51 -16.03 -9.08
N LEU A 497 15.53 -14.82 -8.48
CA LEU A 497 16.60 -14.39 -7.59
C LEU A 497 16.70 -15.25 -6.32
N ARG A 498 15.56 -15.66 -5.73
CA ARG A 498 15.56 -16.60 -4.60
C ARG A 498 16.09 -17.98 -4.98
N HIS A 499 15.81 -18.44 -6.20
CA HIS A 499 16.32 -19.72 -6.69
C HIS A 499 17.84 -19.65 -6.84
N LEU A 500 18.36 -18.57 -7.44
CA LEU A 500 19.80 -18.29 -7.56
C LEU A 500 20.51 -18.31 -6.20
N GLN A 501 19.92 -17.65 -5.19
CA GLN A 501 20.46 -17.64 -3.81
C GLN A 501 20.51 -19.01 -3.15
N ARG A 502 19.74 -20.01 -3.61
CA ARG A 502 19.75 -21.38 -3.09
C ARG A 502 20.73 -22.29 -3.82
N LEU A 503 21.27 -21.87 -4.98
CA LEU A 503 22.25 -22.65 -5.71
C LEU A 503 23.56 -22.80 -4.91
N PRO A 504 24.27 -23.93 -5.04
CA PRO A 504 25.61 -24.10 -4.47
C PRO A 504 26.57 -23.02 -4.99
N GLN A 505 27.52 -22.59 -4.16
CA GLN A 505 28.42 -21.46 -4.48
C GLN A 505 29.17 -21.65 -5.81
N ALA A 506 29.57 -22.88 -6.16
CA ALA A 506 30.20 -23.21 -7.43
C ALA A 506 29.33 -22.92 -8.67
N ARG A 507 28.00 -23.00 -8.54
CA ARG A 507 27.05 -22.72 -9.64
C ARG A 507 26.58 -21.26 -9.68
N ARG A 508 26.85 -20.46 -8.64
CA ARG A 508 26.50 -19.02 -8.61
C ARG A 508 27.42 -18.16 -9.48
N HIS A 509 28.57 -18.69 -9.90
CA HIS A 509 29.55 -18.01 -10.75
C HIS A 509 29.64 -18.65 -12.15
N ALA A 510 28.65 -19.44 -12.54
CA ALA A 510 28.60 -20.20 -13.80
C ALA A 510 27.46 -19.69 -14.70
N ALA A 511 27.40 -20.18 -15.95
CA ALA A 511 26.34 -19.89 -16.92
C ALA A 511 24.90 -20.16 -16.41
N ASP A 512 24.75 -20.97 -15.35
CA ASP A 512 23.49 -21.17 -14.63
C ASP A 512 22.98 -19.88 -13.96
N ALA A 513 23.89 -19.06 -13.41
CA ALA A 513 23.56 -17.79 -12.79
C ALA A 513 23.12 -16.75 -13.82
N ASP A 514 23.87 -16.66 -14.93
CA ASP A 514 23.63 -15.68 -15.99
C ASP A 514 22.20 -15.79 -16.56
N GLY A 515 21.74 -17.01 -16.86
CA GLY A 515 20.39 -17.23 -17.40
C GLY A 515 19.24 -16.91 -16.42
N LEU A 516 19.47 -17.05 -15.11
CA LEU A 516 18.49 -16.67 -14.08
C LEU A 516 18.48 -15.15 -13.84
N GLU A 517 19.64 -14.51 -13.90
CA GLU A 517 19.77 -13.06 -13.77
C GLU A 517 19.18 -12.33 -14.98
N GLU A 518 19.41 -12.84 -16.20
CA GLU A 518 18.82 -12.28 -17.42
C GLU A 518 17.28 -12.38 -17.40
N TYR A 519 16.73 -13.53 -17.00
CA TYR A 519 15.29 -13.70 -16.81
C TYR A 519 14.73 -12.76 -15.75
N ALA A 520 15.41 -12.61 -14.60
CA ALA A 520 14.99 -11.69 -13.55
C ALA A 520 15.00 -10.23 -14.03
N HIS A 521 16.02 -9.84 -14.78
CA HIS A 521 16.12 -8.50 -15.35
C HIS A 521 14.98 -8.24 -16.35
N TRP A 522 14.69 -9.18 -17.25
CA TRP A 522 13.55 -9.07 -18.17
C TRP A 522 12.24 -8.88 -17.41
N CYS A 523 11.97 -9.68 -16.37
CA CYS A 523 10.79 -9.50 -15.54
C CYS A 523 10.73 -8.11 -14.87
N GLU A 524 11.86 -7.56 -14.42
CA GLU A 524 11.90 -6.21 -13.83
C GLU A 524 11.59 -5.11 -14.87
N GLU A 525 12.02 -5.28 -16.12
CA GLU A 525 11.68 -4.37 -17.23
C GLU A 525 10.19 -4.45 -17.61
N GLU A 526 9.64 -5.66 -17.75
CA GLU A 526 8.21 -5.86 -18.00
C GLU A 526 7.36 -5.26 -16.87
N MET A 527 7.74 -5.52 -15.61
CA MET A 527 7.12 -4.92 -14.43
C MET A 527 7.10 -3.39 -14.55
N HIS A 528 8.23 -2.78 -14.92
CA HIS A 528 8.31 -1.34 -15.11
C HIS A 528 7.40 -0.83 -16.22
N ARG A 529 7.37 -1.52 -17.37
CA ARG A 529 6.53 -1.14 -18.50
C ARG A 529 5.04 -1.17 -18.13
N HIS A 530 4.58 -2.21 -17.45
CA HIS A 530 3.18 -2.34 -17.04
C HIS A 530 2.79 -1.32 -15.97
N ALA A 531 3.68 -1.02 -15.02
CA ALA A 531 3.47 0.03 -14.04
C ALA A 531 3.30 1.40 -14.71
N MET A 532 4.19 1.73 -15.65
CA MET A 532 4.12 3.00 -16.39
C MET A 532 2.87 3.08 -17.26
N SER A 533 2.51 2.01 -17.97
CA SER A 533 1.27 1.93 -18.74
C SER A 533 0.04 2.18 -17.86
N PHE A 534 -0.03 1.56 -16.67
CA PHE A 534 -1.11 1.82 -15.72
C PHE A 534 -1.13 3.28 -15.27
N LEU A 535 0.01 3.83 -14.86
CA LEU A 535 0.09 5.20 -14.34
C LEU A 535 -0.33 6.24 -15.38
N THR A 536 0.04 6.04 -16.64
CA THR A 536 -0.38 6.90 -17.75
C THR A 536 -1.91 6.85 -17.93
N ASP A 537 -2.51 5.67 -18.13
CA ASP A 537 -3.99 5.54 -18.28
C ASP A 537 -4.73 6.09 -17.05
N TRP A 538 -4.21 5.81 -15.86
CA TRP A 538 -4.79 6.24 -14.60
C TRP A 538 -4.83 7.76 -14.45
N THR A 539 -3.71 8.42 -14.78
CA THR A 539 -3.56 9.88 -14.66
C THR A 539 -4.36 10.62 -15.74
N GLU A 540 -4.38 10.09 -16.97
CA GLU A 540 -5.07 10.73 -18.10
C GLU A 540 -6.59 10.59 -18.03
N SER A 541 -7.11 9.44 -17.58
CA SER A 541 -8.54 9.16 -17.70
C SER A 541 -9.14 8.36 -16.54
N GLY A 542 -8.41 7.36 -16.02
CA GLY A 542 -8.97 6.36 -15.09
C GLY A 542 -9.47 6.96 -13.77
N ARG A 543 -8.72 7.89 -13.20
CA ARG A 543 -9.08 8.56 -11.93
C ARG A 543 -10.38 9.35 -12.03
N ASP A 544 -10.52 10.16 -13.08
CA ASP A 544 -11.69 10.99 -13.27
C ASP A 544 -12.92 10.16 -13.64
N GLU A 545 -12.73 9.10 -14.42
CA GLU A 545 -13.78 8.12 -14.69
C GLU A 545 -14.29 7.48 -13.41
N LEU A 546 -13.39 7.02 -12.52
CA LEU A 546 -13.74 6.47 -11.21
C LEU A 546 -14.59 7.46 -10.40
N CYS A 547 -14.11 8.68 -10.22
CA CYS A 547 -14.78 9.71 -9.42
C CYS A 547 -16.16 10.08 -9.99
N ARG A 548 -16.32 10.09 -11.32
CA ARG A 548 -17.62 10.32 -11.96
C ARG A 548 -18.59 9.15 -11.73
N LEU A 549 -18.13 7.91 -11.86
CA LEU A 549 -18.95 6.73 -11.65
C LEU A 549 -19.35 6.56 -10.19
N ALA A 550 -18.42 6.81 -9.26
CA ALA A 550 -18.67 6.76 -7.81
C ALA A 550 -19.78 7.73 -7.38
N ARG A 551 -19.71 9.00 -7.81
CA ARG A 551 -20.74 10.02 -7.53
C ARG A 551 -22.13 9.63 -8.01
N ARG A 552 -22.23 8.88 -9.11
CA ARG A 552 -23.51 8.41 -9.66
C ARG A 552 -24.07 7.19 -8.94
N LEU A 553 -23.21 6.39 -8.30
CA LEU A 553 -23.58 5.18 -7.56
C LEU A 553 -23.84 5.45 -6.07
N SER A 554 -23.24 6.52 -5.55
CA SER A 554 -23.44 7.02 -4.21
C SER A 554 -23.42 8.55 -4.28
N PRO A 555 -24.57 9.25 -4.14
CA PRO A 555 -24.61 10.71 -4.14
C PRO A 555 -23.73 11.34 -3.06
N SER A 556 -23.51 10.61 -1.96
CA SER A 556 -22.56 10.95 -0.88
C SER A 556 -21.09 10.66 -1.23
N ALA A 557 -20.80 9.82 -2.23
CA ALA A 557 -19.44 9.58 -2.73
C ALA A 557 -19.00 10.75 -3.60
N GLY A 558 -18.84 11.91 -2.96
CA GLY A 558 -18.77 13.20 -3.63
C GLY A 558 -18.86 14.36 -2.65
N ASP A 559 -19.49 14.13 -1.48
CA ASP A 559 -19.00 14.80 -0.29
C ASP A 559 -17.55 14.35 -0.20
N THR A 560 -16.64 15.31 -0.36
CA THR A 560 -15.31 15.17 0.21
C THR A 560 -15.49 14.52 1.59
N LEU A 561 -14.50 13.78 2.07
CA LEU A 561 -14.31 13.74 3.52
C LEU A 561 -14.63 15.15 4.08
N PRO A 562 -14.97 15.34 5.36
CA PRO A 562 -14.38 16.51 5.97
C PRO A 562 -12.86 16.38 5.67
N LEU A 563 -12.40 17.00 4.57
CA LEU A 563 -11.40 18.05 4.69
C LEU A 563 -11.80 18.67 6.01
N LEU A 564 -10.96 18.44 7.03
CA LEU A 564 -10.82 19.46 8.05
C LEU A 564 -11.02 20.76 7.31
N ARG A 565 -12.19 21.39 7.53
CA ARG A 565 -12.45 22.68 6.93
C ARG A 565 -11.24 23.52 7.36
N PRO A 566 -10.79 24.50 6.58
CA PRO A 566 -9.72 25.40 7.02
C PRO A 566 -10.06 26.25 8.27
N GLY A 567 -10.91 25.75 9.18
CA GLY A 567 -11.30 26.32 10.46
C GLY A 567 -11.92 25.32 11.46
N ASP A 568 -11.84 23.99 11.28
CA ASP A 568 -12.18 23.01 12.34
C ASP A 568 -10.94 22.23 12.79
#